data_AF-A0A6N8ZBN2-F1
#
_entry.id   AF-A0A6N8ZBN2-F1
#
_cell.length_a   1.000
_cell.length_b   1.000
_cell.length_c   1.000
_cell.angle_alpha   90.00
_cell.angle_beta   90.00
_cell.angle_gamma   90.00
#
_symmetry.space_group_name_H-M   'P 1'
#
loop_
_entity.id
_entity.type
_entity.pdbx_description
1 polymer ?
#
loop_
_entity_poly.entity_id
_entity_poly.type
_entity_poly.pdbx_seq_one_letter_code
_entity_poly.pdbx_strand_id
1 'polypeptide(L)'
;MRFTFFIIASLIVAVFAMAISGERGEGQRFAQAQQAPAVVTAANADSIGTVNLSWDALPEVSEYTVGWLANEDYVANLENNVWIKYFAYSNVGDVREWTVNRLTPGIDYWFITCGNLNSDAPVCTGWTSLSLTAPPAAICPTGEPVPAPDAGDYDADDDGLIEIINLAQLDAIRYDSDGDGVPDDASADAYAAAFPGAVEGMGCSSTTGCKGYELMAPLDFDTNGNGEADAGDAYWNNGDGWEPINYQTRGPVTIGFDGNGHAISNLYISRSTTDNVGLFSVISADIQNVVLEGVNVTGRHNVGALAGENLFNIYNSSASGEVAGFGGNIGGLVGANANSTGWADVRRSSADVSVTGLGTSNGFAGGLTGILGRGTISDSIATGDVDAADYTSVGGLAGGNFGSILSSTASGSVTGRTEVGNLVGNNQGTVTNSQGTGQVTCSECP
;
A
#
# COMPACT_ATOMS: atom_id res chain seq x y z
N MET A 1 -4.55 -13.80 39.19
CA MET A 1 -4.46 -12.84 38.07
C MET A 1 -3.37 -11.77 38.20
N ARG A 2 -2.89 -11.36 39.40
CA ARG A 2 -1.78 -10.38 39.51
C ARG A 2 -0.36 -10.93 39.37
N PHE A 3 -0.17 -12.25 39.45
CA PHE A 3 1.16 -12.88 39.35
C PHE A 3 1.61 -13.14 37.90
N THR A 4 0.67 -13.35 36.96
CA THR A 4 0.98 -13.62 35.55
C THR A 4 1.47 -12.37 34.83
N PHE A 5 0.92 -11.19 35.16
CA PHE A 5 1.30 -9.88 34.60
C PHE A 5 2.77 -9.49 34.88
N PHE A 6 3.28 -9.78 36.08
CA PHE A 6 4.66 -9.42 36.44
C PHE A 6 5.71 -10.30 35.74
N ILE A 7 5.38 -11.56 35.45
CA ILE A 7 6.28 -12.51 34.79
C ILE A 7 6.44 -12.14 33.31
N ILE A 8 5.34 -11.76 32.64
CA ILE A 8 5.32 -11.38 31.22
C ILE A 8 6.07 -10.06 30.99
N ALA A 9 5.81 -9.03 31.80
CA ALA A 9 6.53 -7.75 31.71
C ALA A 9 8.05 -7.92 31.95
N SER A 10 8.44 -8.81 32.88
CA SER A 10 9.86 -9.08 33.16
C SER A 10 10.55 -9.87 32.05
N LEU A 11 9.82 -10.78 31.38
CA LEU A 11 10.35 -11.57 30.25
C LEU A 11 10.56 -10.70 29.01
N ILE A 12 9.62 -9.79 28.72
CA ILE A 12 9.70 -8.86 27.59
C ILE A 12 10.85 -7.86 27.79
N VAL A 13 11.03 -7.33 29.00
CA VAL A 13 12.17 -6.45 29.33
C VAL A 13 13.51 -7.18 29.16
N ALA A 14 13.61 -8.46 29.55
CA ALA A 14 14.84 -9.25 29.40
C ALA A 14 15.18 -9.56 27.93
N VAL A 15 14.16 -9.83 27.10
CA VAL A 15 14.33 -10.08 25.65
C VAL A 15 14.70 -8.80 24.91
N PHE A 16 14.10 -7.66 25.26
CA PHE A 16 14.44 -6.35 24.69
C PHE A 16 15.86 -5.92 25.08
N ALA A 17 16.27 -6.13 26.34
CA ALA A 17 17.63 -5.84 26.80
C ALA A 17 18.69 -6.72 26.09
N MET A 18 18.40 -8.00 25.85
CA MET A 18 19.28 -8.90 25.09
C MET A 18 19.41 -8.52 23.61
N ALA A 19 18.34 -8.07 22.96
CA ALA A 19 18.36 -7.63 21.57
C ALA A 19 19.12 -6.29 21.37
N ILE A 20 19.23 -5.47 22.41
CA ILE A 20 20.02 -4.24 22.44
C ILE A 20 21.49 -4.54 22.78
N SER A 21 21.77 -5.49 23.68
CA SER A 21 23.12 -5.82 24.18
C SER A 21 23.90 -6.82 23.30
N GLY A 22 23.63 -6.88 21.99
CA GLY A 22 24.26 -7.81 21.04
C GLY A 22 25.79 -7.81 20.99
N GLU A 23 26.47 -6.92 21.72
CA GLU A 23 27.90 -7.02 22.03
C GLU A 23 28.19 -6.64 23.50
N ARG A 24 28.09 -7.61 24.43
CA ARG A 24 29.04 -7.89 25.54
C ARG A 24 28.37 -8.66 26.69
N GLY A 25 29.11 -9.62 27.24
CA GLY A 25 28.60 -10.63 28.14
C GLY A 25 28.44 -10.25 29.62
N GLU A 26 27.74 -11.17 30.30
CA GLU A 26 27.65 -11.48 31.73
C GLU A 26 26.99 -10.48 32.69
N GLY A 27 25.71 -10.81 32.95
CA GLY A 27 24.86 -10.62 34.14
C GLY A 27 25.29 -9.70 35.28
N GLN A 28 24.41 -8.76 35.64
CA GLN A 28 24.15 -8.31 37.02
C GLN A 28 22.72 -7.77 37.20
N ARG A 29 22.26 -7.75 38.46
CA ARG A 29 20.91 -7.39 38.93
C ARG A 29 20.63 -5.89 38.75
N PHE A 30 19.47 -5.54 38.18
CA PHE A 30 18.99 -4.17 37.97
C PHE A 30 18.60 -3.47 39.28
N ALA A 31 19.12 -2.25 39.52
CA ALA A 31 18.66 -1.34 40.57
C ALA A 31 17.69 -0.31 39.96
N GLN A 32 16.52 -0.12 40.58
CA GLN A 32 15.52 0.87 40.17
C GLN A 32 16.00 2.30 40.46
N ALA A 33 16.13 3.14 39.43
CA ALA A 33 16.18 4.58 39.57
C ALA A 33 14.76 5.17 39.48
N GLN A 34 14.34 5.92 40.50
CA GLN A 34 13.07 6.63 40.57
C GLN A 34 13.15 7.97 39.82
N GLN A 35 12.61 8.07 38.60
CA GLN A 35 12.06 9.32 38.05
C GLN A 35 10.78 9.03 37.28
N ALA A 36 9.80 9.93 37.38
CA ALA A 36 8.44 9.75 36.86
C ALA A 36 8.42 9.79 35.32
N PRO A 37 7.69 8.88 34.64
CA PRO A 37 7.81 8.65 33.20
C PRO A 37 7.00 9.64 32.34
N ALA A 38 7.42 9.79 31.09
CA ALA A 38 6.63 10.40 30.02
C ALA A 38 5.45 9.49 29.65
N VAL A 39 4.31 10.08 29.30
CA VAL A 39 3.05 9.38 28.98
C VAL A 39 2.62 9.78 27.58
N VAL A 40 2.26 8.82 26.73
CA VAL A 40 1.59 9.09 25.44
C VAL A 40 0.25 9.75 25.74
N THR A 41 0.03 10.96 25.23
CA THR A 41 -1.17 11.74 25.57
C THR A 41 -2.31 11.59 24.57
N ALA A 42 -2.03 11.14 23.34
CA ALA A 42 -3.05 10.80 22.34
C ALA A 42 -2.51 9.84 21.26
N ALA A 43 -3.40 9.00 20.73
CA ALA A 43 -3.23 8.25 19.49
C ALA A 43 -4.56 8.32 18.72
N ASN A 44 -4.57 8.97 17.55
CA ASN A 44 -5.70 8.97 16.64
C ASN A 44 -5.28 8.24 15.37
N ALA A 45 -6.09 7.26 14.96
CA ALA A 45 -5.93 6.57 13.68
C ALA A 45 -6.83 7.24 12.62
N ASP A 46 -6.31 7.47 11.43
CA ASP A 46 -7.14 7.78 10.26
C ASP A 46 -7.55 6.49 9.52
N SER A 47 -8.44 6.61 8.53
CA SER A 47 -9.02 5.49 7.79
C SER A 47 -8.02 4.72 6.90
N ILE A 48 -6.73 5.08 6.92
CA ILE A 48 -5.66 4.43 6.16
C ILE A 48 -4.54 3.88 7.06
N GLY A 49 -4.78 3.78 8.38
CA GLY A 49 -3.85 3.15 9.32
C GLY A 49 -2.65 4.02 9.71
N THR A 50 -2.77 5.34 9.58
CA THR A 50 -1.76 6.30 10.05
C THR A 50 -2.03 6.68 11.50
N VAL A 51 -1.01 6.54 12.36
CA VAL A 51 -1.13 6.90 13.78
C VAL A 51 -0.12 7.97 14.14
N ASN A 52 -0.63 9.11 14.60
CA ASN A 52 0.21 10.17 15.16
C ASN A 52 0.33 9.97 16.68
N LEU A 53 1.55 9.71 17.15
CA LEU A 53 1.88 9.63 18.57
C LEU A 53 2.45 10.97 19.04
N SER A 54 1.91 11.51 20.14
CA SER A 54 2.41 12.72 20.80
C SER A 54 2.74 12.48 22.29
N TRP A 55 3.74 13.22 22.78
CA TRP A 55 4.26 13.11 24.15
C TRP A 55 4.40 14.49 24.79
N ASP A 56 4.11 14.59 26.09
CA ASP A 56 4.51 15.75 26.89
C ASP A 56 6.04 15.76 27.08
N ALA A 57 6.61 16.96 27.25
CA ALA A 57 8.06 17.25 27.25
C ALA A 57 8.92 16.17 27.92
N LEU A 58 9.87 15.60 27.15
CA LEU A 58 10.77 14.54 27.59
C LEU A 58 11.85 15.07 28.58
N PRO A 59 12.26 14.28 29.59
CA PRO A 59 13.42 14.60 30.43
C PRO A 59 14.73 14.70 29.64
N GLU A 60 15.73 15.40 30.17
CA GLU A 60 17.09 15.49 29.59
C GLU A 60 17.81 14.12 29.59
N VAL A 61 17.83 13.43 28.44
CA VAL A 61 18.76 12.32 28.14
C VAL A 61 19.14 12.35 26.67
N SER A 62 20.25 11.69 26.30
CA SER A 62 20.91 11.85 25.00
C SER A 62 20.25 11.10 23.84
N GLU A 63 19.46 10.04 24.10
CA GLU A 63 18.84 9.21 23.06
C GLU A 63 17.56 8.55 23.56
N TYR A 64 16.57 8.48 22.66
CA TYR A 64 15.32 7.74 22.84
C TYR A 64 15.05 6.82 21.63
N THR A 65 14.49 5.64 21.87
CA THR A 65 13.90 4.76 20.84
C THR A 65 12.45 4.44 21.20
N VAL A 66 11.61 4.45 20.18
CA VAL A 66 10.25 3.92 20.22
C VAL A 66 10.26 2.61 19.43
N GLY A 67 9.84 1.52 20.07
CA GLY A 67 9.60 0.23 19.40
C GLY A 67 8.14 -0.15 19.52
N TRP A 68 7.62 -0.92 18.58
CA TRP A 68 6.29 -1.53 18.71
C TRP A 68 6.32 -3.05 18.56
N LEU A 69 5.35 -3.72 19.18
CA LEU A 69 5.12 -5.16 19.09
C LEU A 69 3.67 -5.41 18.63
N ALA A 70 3.47 -6.26 17.64
CA ALA A 70 2.14 -6.75 17.22
C ALA A 70 1.83 -8.08 17.94
N ASN A 71 0.67 -8.12 18.62
CA ASN A 71 -0.08 -9.17 19.34
C ASN A 71 0.52 -10.55 19.77
N GLU A 72 -0.13 -11.12 20.80
CA GLU A 72 0.24 -12.19 21.74
C GLU A 72 0.30 -13.64 21.20
N ASP A 73 -0.18 -13.94 19.99
CA ASP A 73 -0.29 -15.33 19.51
C ASP A 73 1.00 -15.92 18.90
N TYR A 74 2.10 -15.17 18.90
CA TYR A 74 3.35 -15.57 18.22
C TYR A 74 4.62 -15.46 19.08
N VAL A 75 4.53 -15.72 20.39
CA VAL A 75 5.70 -15.69 21.30
C VAL A 75 6.61 -16.94 21.15
N ALA A 76 6.34 -17.83 20.19
CA ALA A 76 7.09 -19.09 20.02
C ALA A 76 8.22 -19.08 18.98
N ASN A 77 8.31 -18.08 18.09
CA ASN A 77 9.35 -18.01 17.05
C ASN A 77 9.98 -16.62 16.98
N LEU A 78 11.05 -16.43 17.76
CA LEU A 78 11.74 -15.14 17.97
C LEU A 78 12.67 -14.71 16.81
N GLU A 79 12.70 -15.42 15.68
CA GLU A 79 13.64 -15.14 14.58
C GLU A 79 13.06 -14.27 13.44
N ASN A 80 11.72 -14.10 13.35
CA ASN A 80 11.06 -13.47 12.20
C ASN A 80 10.31 -12.15 12.51
N ASN A 81 10.55 -11.52 13.66
CA ASN A 81 9.89 -10.25 13.97
C ASN A 81 10.47 -9.09 13.16
N VAL A 82 9.59 -8.30 12.52
CA VAL A 82 9.94 -7.04 11.85
C VAL A 82 10.18 -5.96 12.90
N TRP A 83 11.45 -5.65 13.17
CA TRP A 83 11.85 -4.59 14.08
C TRP A 83 12.10 -3.30 13.30
N ILE A 84 11.12 -2.39 13.24
CA ILE A 84 11.37 -1.06 12.69
C ILE A 84 12.01 -0.20 13.79
N LYS A 85 13.34 -0.07 13.72
CA LYS A 85 14.14 0.77 14.62
C LYS A 85 14.16 2.20 14.09
N TYR A 86 13.57 3.13 14.84
CA TYR A 86 13.83 4.54 14.64
C TYR A 86 14.79 5.07 15.70
N PHE A 87 15.85 5.76 15.26
CA PHE A 87 16.78 6.48 16.11
C PHE A 87 16.47 7.98 16.02
N ALA A 88 16.32 8.66 17.17
CA ALA A 88 16.21 10.10 17.21
C ALA A 88 17.18 10.70 18.23
N TYR A 89 17.95 11.70 17.80
CA TYR A 89 18.76 12.56 18.66
C TYR A 89 17.96 13.83 18.99
N SER A 90 17.97 14.30 20.25
CA SER A 90 17.30 15.56 20.63
C SER A 90 18.16 16.48 21.48
N ASN A 91 17.86 17.78 21.36
CA ASN A 91 18.16 18.81 22.35
C ASN A 91 16.84 19.20 23.05
N VAL A 92 16.95 19.84 24.23
CA VAL A 92 15.87 20.08 25.20
C VAL A 92 14.73 20.97 24.67
N GLY A 93 13.48 20.54 24.87
CA GLY A 93 12.29 21.41 24.84
C GLY A 93 11.26 21.19 23.72
N ASP A 94 11.50 20.28 22.78
CA ASP A 94 10.60 20.07 21.64
C ASP A 94 9.54 18.99 21.89
N VAL A 95 8.27 19.32 21.62
CA VAL A 95 7.20 18.33 21.40
C VAL A 95 7.40 17.74 20.00
N ARG A 96 7.42 16.41 19.86
CA ARG A 96 7.46 15.76 18.53
C ARG A 96 6.23 14.90 18.30
N GLU A 97 5.64 15.05 17.12
CA GLU A 97 4.67 14.11 16.55
C GLU A 97 5.43 13.05 15.73
N TRP A 98 5.02 11.80 15.88
CA TRP A 98 5.57 10.68 15.11
C TRP A 98 4.45 10.01 14.34
N THR A 99 4.65 9.86 13.03
CA THR A 99 3.70 9.20 12.13
C THR A 99 4.15 7.76 11.90
N VAL A 100 3.36 6.80 12.38
CA VAL A 100 3.54 5.38 12.07
C VAL A 100 2.57 5.03 10.95
N ASN A 101 3.10 4.53 9.83
CA ASN A 101 2.33 4.11 8.66
C ASN A 101 2.17 2.59 8.63
N ARG A 102 1.13 2.10 7.93
CA ARG A 102 0.87 0.67 7.63
C ARG A 102 0.52 -0.21 8.82
N LEU A 103 -0.23 0.32 9.78
CA LEU A 103 -0.79 -0.51 10.83
C LEU A 103 -2.06 -1.21 10.32
N THR A 104 -2.04 -2.53 10.28
CA THR A 104 -3.19 -3.37 9.91
C THR A 104 -4.32 -3.21 10.92
N PRO A 105 -5.55 -2.87 10.47
CA PRO A 105 -6.74 -2.89 11.32
C PRO A 105 -7.01 -4.29 11.90
N GLY A 106 -7.53 -4.37 13.12
CA GLY A 106 -7.79 -5.63 13.83
C GLY A 106 -6.60 -6.20 14.62
N ILE A 107 -5.44 -5.54 14.60
CA ILE A 107 -4.26 -5.89 15.39
C ILE A 107 -4.08 -4.94 16.57
N ASP A 108 -3.76 -5.49 17.74
CA ASP A 108 -3.33 -4.72 18.91
C ASP A 108 -1.84 -4.41 18.83
N TYR A 109 -1.51 -3.12 18.82
CA TYR A 109 -0.15 -2.62 18.81
C TYR A 109 0.25 -2.08 20.18
N TRP A 110 1.44 -2.47 20.64
CA TRP A 110 2.01 -1.98 21.89
C TRP A 110 3.22 -1.11 21.58
N PHE A 111 3.24 0.11 22.08
CA PHE A 111 4.37 1.03 21.94
C PHE A 111 5.08 1.19 23.27
N ILE A 112 6.42 1.16 23.24
CA ILE A 112 7.28 1.39 24.40
C ILE A 112 8.29 2.48 24.10
N THR A 113 8.54 3.37 25.07
CA THR A 113 9.68 4.31 25.03
C THR A 113 10.85 3.81 25.86
N CYS A 114 12.03 3.86 25.28
CA CYS A 114 13.29 3.58 25.97
C CYS A 114 14.24 4.78 25.87
N GLY A 115 14.90 5.13 26.97
CA GLY A 115 15.95 6.14 27.03
C GLY A 115 17.29 5.55 27.48
N ASN A 116 18.39 6.31 27.28
CA ASN A 116 19.76 5.94 27.68
C ASN A 116 20.29 4.65 27.03
N LEU A 117 20.11 4.51 25.71
CA LEU A 117 20.44 3.31 24.95
C LEU A 117 21.94 3.00 24.88
N ASN A 118 22.80 4.03 24.96
CA ASN A 118 24.26 3.88 25.01
C ASN A 118 24.82 3.57 26.41
N SER A 119 23.96 3.33 27.40
CA SER A 119 24.38 2.92 28.74
C SER A 119 24.20 1.42 28.93
N ASP A 120 25.00 0.81 29.80
CA ASP A 120 24.87 -0.61 30.18
C ASP A 120 23.53 -0.94 30.88
N ALA A 121 22.64 0.05 31.05
CA ALA A 121 21.32 -0.08 31.67
C ALA A 121 20.29 0.84 30.98
N PRO A 122 19.79 0.49 29.77
CA PRO A 122 18.72 1.24 29.14
C PRO A 122 17.46 1.21 30.02
N VAL A 123 16.77 2.35 30.10
CA VAL A 123 15.56 2.50 30.91
C VAL A 123 14.37 2.61 29.98
N CYS A 124 13.54 1.56 29.93
CA CYS A 124 12.29 1.55 29.18
C CYS A 124 11.11 1.83 30.11
N THR A 125 10.29 2.83 29.77
CA THR A 125 9.12 3.26 30.52
C THR A 125 7.99 3.66 29.59
N GLY A 126 6.74 3.57 30.05
CA GLY A 126 5.57 4.02 29.29
C GLY A 126 5.15 2.99 28.24
N TRP A 127 4.09 2.25 28.55
CA TRP A 127 3.40 1.42 27.58
C TRP A 127 2.13 2.14 27.17
N THR A 128 1.90 2.26 25.86
CA THR A 128 0.58 2.56 25.33
C THR A 128 0.17 1.46 24.37
N SER A 129 -1.11 1.10 24.38
CA SER A 129 -1.69 0.17 23.43
C SER A 129 -2.57 0.95 22.46
N LEU A 130 -2.50 0.62 21.19
CA LEU A 130 -3.46 1.05 20.19
C LEU A 130 -4.13 -0.19 19.60
N SER A 131 -5.44 -0.29 19.82
CA SER A 131 -6.29 -1.22 19.10
C SER A 131 -6.83 -0.48 17.89
N LEU A 132 -6.37 -0.87 16.70
CA LEU A 132 -7.04 -0.43 15.48
C LEU A 132 -8.27 -1.29 15.31
N THR A 133 -9.46 -0.70 15.43
CA THR A 133 -10.68 -1.40 15.03
C THR A 133 -10.58 -1.69 13.54
N ALA A 134 -10.80 -2.95 13.16
CA ALA A 134 -11.12 -3.27 11.77
C ALA A 134 -12.18 -2.28 11.26
N PRO A 135 -12.18 -1.92 9.96
CA PRO A 135 -13.36 -1.30 9.39
C PRO A 135 -14.57 -2.12 9.86
N PRO A 136 -15.67 -1.48 10.30
CA PRO A 136 -16.88 -2.25 10.53
C PRO A 136 -17.10 -3.10 9.26
N ALA A 137 -17.42 -4.39 9.44
CA ALA A 137 -17.89 -5.20 8.33
C ALA A 137 -18.90 -4.37 7.55
N ALA A 138 -18.87 -4.43 6.21
CA ALA A 138 -19.88 -3.75 5.41
C ALA A 138 -21.25 -4.01 6.07
N ILE A 139 -21.97 -2.92 6.29
CA ILE A 139 -23.25 -2.96 6.97
C ILE A 139 -24.21 -2.57 5.88
N CYS A 140 -25.16 -3.44 5.57
CA CYS A 140 -26.22 -3.08 4.64
C CYS A 140 -26.82 -1.73 5.09
N PRO A 141 -27.38 -0.91 4.19
CA PRO A 141 -28.10 0.32 4.54
C PRO A 141 -29.20 0.11 5.61
N THR A 142 -29.62 -1.15 5.80
CA THR A 142 -30.59 -1.64 6.78
C THR A 142 -30.02 -1.90 8.19
N GLY A 143 -28.70 -1.92 8.38
CA GLY A 143 -28.04 -2.17 9.66
C GLY A 143 -27.79 -3.65 9.99
N GLU A 144 -28.05 -4.56 9.06
CA GLU A 144 -27.79 -6.00 9.19
C GLU A 144 -26.38 -6.37 8.70
N PRO A 145 -25.79 -7.48 9.18
CA PRO A 145 -24.53 -8.00 8.64
C PRO A 145 -24.69 -8.41 7.17
N VAL A 146 -23.73 -8.07 6.30
CA VAL A 146 -23.77 -8.49 4.89
C VAL A 146 -23.84 -10.03 4.82
N PRO A 147 -24.87 -10.60 4.18
CA PRO A 147 -24.92 -12.03 3.92
C PRO A 147 -23.79 -12.43 2.97
N ALA A 148 -23.31 -13.67 3.04
CA ALA A 148 -22.38 -14.14 2.01
C ALA A 148 -23.10 -14.09 0.65
N PRO A 149 -22.48 -13.57 -0.42
CA PRO A 149 -23.08 -13.57 -1.74
C PRO A 149 -23.49 -14.99 -2.10
N ASP A 150 -24.74 -15.15 -2.54
CA ASP A 150 -25.29 -16.44 -2.93
C ASP A 150 -25.66 -16.44 -4.41
N ALA A 151 -25.99 -17.62 -4.95
CA ALA A 151 -26.17 -17.81 -6.38
C ALA A 151 -27.36 -17.03 -7.00
N GLY A 152 -28.09 -16.21 -6.23
CA GLY A 152 -29.14 -15.33 -6.74
C GLY A 152 -28.98 -13.86 -6.39
N ASP A 153 -27.96 -13.49 -5.61
CA ASP A 153 -27.73 -12.12 -5.13
C ASP A 153 -26.23 -11.89 -4.89
N TYR A 154 -25.62 -11.11 -5.78
CA TYR A 154 -24.20 -10.74 -5.78
C TYR A 154 -24.01 -9.23 -5.56
N ASP A 155 -25.05 -8.53 -5.11
CA ASP A 155 -25.02 -7.17 -4.55
C ASP A 155 -25.71 -7.28 -3.18
N ALA A 156 -25.15 -8.15 -2.33
CA ALA A 156 -25.65 -8.63 -1.06
C ALA A 156 -25.94 -7.51 -0.05
N ASP A 157 -25.36 -6.33 -0.24
CA ASP A 157 -25.63 -5.16 0.60
C ASP A 157 -26.42 -4.02 -0.09
N ASP A 158 -26.87 -4.25 -1.33
CA ASP A 158 -27.68 -3.34 -2.16
C ASP A 158 -27.02 -1.96 -2.37
N ASP A 159 -25.69 -1.87 -2.37
CA ASP A 159 -24.95 -0.62 -2.57
C ASP A 159 -24.66 -0.30 -4.04
N GLY A 160 -24.86 -1.29 -4.93
CA GLY A 160 -24.67 -1.19 -6.37
C GLY A 160 -23.26 -1.57 -6.84
N LEU A 161 -22.48 -2.25 -6.01
CA LEU A 161 -21.22 -2.90 -6.36
C LEU A 161 -21.37 -4.43 -6.20
N ILE A 162 -20.89 -5.16 -7.21
CA ILE A 162 -20.99 -6.61 -7.24
C ILE A 162 -19.88 -7.25 -6.39
N GLU A 163 -20.21 -8.16 -5.48
CA GLU A 163 -19.22 -8.76 -4.60
C GLU A 163 -18.29 -9.78 -5.29
N ILE A 164 -17.00 -9.65 -4.97
CA ILE A 164 -15.92 -10.55 -5.34
C ILE A 164 -15.37 -11.20 -4.06
N ILE A 165 -15.40 -12.52 -4.01
CA ILE A 165 -14.88 -13.34 -2.90
C ILE A 165 -13.72 -14.25 -3.30
N ASN A 166 -13.37 -14.31 -4.60
CA ASN A 166 -12.28 -15.14 -5.10
C ASN A 166 -11.68 -14.61 -6.41
N LEU A 167 -10.52 -15.15 -6.79
CA LEU A 167 -9.80 -14.75 -8.01
C LEU A 167 -10.56 -15.05 -9.31
N ALA A 168 -11.40 -16.09 -9.35
CA ALA A 168 -12.19 -16.40 -10.55
C ALA A 168 -13.23 -15.31 -10.84
N GLN A 169 -13.81 -14.72 -9.80
CA GLN A 169 -14.71 -13.57 -9.92
C GLN A 169 -13.94 -12.31 -10.31
N LEU A 170 -12.79 -12.03 -9.68
CA LEU A 170 -11.92 -10.92 -10.09
C LEU A 170 -11.50 -11.03 -11.56
N ASP A 171 -11.18 -12.25 -12.02
CA ASP A 171 -10.81 -12.53 -13.41
C ASP A 171 -11.99 -12.32 -14.35
N ALA A 172 -13.18 -12.74 -13.94
CA ALA A 172 -14.39 -12.65 -14.76
C ALA A 172 -14.83 -11.22 -15.05
N ILE A 173 -14.53 -10.23 -14.19
CA ILE A 173 -14.99 -8.84 -14.42
C ILE A 173 -14.47 -8.25 -15.74
N ARG A 174 -13.41 -8.82 -16.33
CA ARG A 174 -12.92 -8.43 -17.66
C ARG A 174 -13.96 -8.62 -18.78
N TYR A 175 -15.00 -9.42 -18.54
CA TYR A 175 -16.07 -9.71 -19.50
C TYR A 175 -17.30 -8.83 -19.32
N ASP A 176 -17.31 -7.96 -18.30
CA ASP A 176 -18.37 -6.99 -18.01
C ASP A 176 -17.71 -5.60 -17.87
N SER A 177 -17.59 -4.90 -19.01
CA SER A 177 -16.80 -3.68 -19.11
C SER A 177 -17.51 -2.42 -18.61
N ASP A 178 -18.80 -2.48 -18.32
CA ASP A 178 -19.54 -1.39 -17.68
C ASP A 178 -19.94 -1.70 -16.22
N GLY A 179 -19.72 -2.93 -15.76
CA GLY A 179 -19.89 -3.33 -14.37
C GLY A 179 -21.36 -3.48 -13.98
N ASP A 180 -22.25 -3.69 -14.94
CA ASP A 180 -23.69 -3.80 -14.72
C ASP A 180 -24.14 -5.20 -14.29
N GLY A 181 -23.21 -6.16 -14.28
CA GLY A 181 -23.48 -7.55 -13.94
C GLY A 181 -23.87 -8.44 -15.13
N VAL A 182 -23.83 -7.90 -16.35
CA VAL A 182 -24.19 -8.60 -17.58
C VAL A 182 -22.97 -8.63 -18.51
N PRO A 183 -22.46 -9.83 -18.86
CA PRO A 183 -21.27 -9.93 -19.71
C PRO A 183 -21.54 -9.37 -21.12
N ASP A 184 -20.59 -8.57 -21.63
CA ASP A 184 -20.67 -7.82 -22.88
C ASP A 184 -20.61 -8.67 -24.15
N ASP A 185 -20.05 -9.89 -24.07
CA ASP A 185 -19.87 -10.76 -25.23
C ASP A 185 -20.13 -12.24 -24.96
N ALA A 186 -19.92 -13.07 -25.99
CA ALA A 186 -20.19 -14.51 -25.97
C ALA A 186 -19.29 -15.32 -25.02
N SER A 187 -18.34 -14.69 -24.31
CA SER A 187 -17.57 -15.30 -23.22
C SER A 187 -18.36 -15.43 -21.90
N ALA A 188 -19.68 -15.26 -21.98
CA ALA A 188 -20.67 -15.54 -20.93
C ALA A 188 -20.43 -16.87 -20.18
N ASP A 189 -19.80 -17.88 -20.78
CA ASP A 189 -19.49 -19.14 -20.09
C ASP A 189 -18.48 -18.96 -18.94
N ALA A 190 -17.45 -18.13 -19.09
CA ALA A 190 -16.45 -17.89 -18.04
C ALA A 190 -17.02 -16.99 -16.95
N TYR A 191 -17.72 -15.92 -17.35
CA TYR A 191 -18.42 -15.04 -16.41
C TYR A 191 -19.48 -15.80 -15.61
N ALA A 192 -20.35 -16.58 -16.26
CA ALA A 192 -21.37 -17.37 -15.59
C ALA A 192 -20.81 -18.53 -14.75
N ALA A 193 -19.60 -19.01 -15.06
CA ALA A 193 -18.93 -19.98 -14.19
C ALA A 193 -18.41 -19.34 -12.90
N ALA A 194 -17.95 -18.09 -12.96
CA ALA A 194 -17.50 -17.32 -11.80
C ALA A 194 -18.67 -16.74 -10.99
N PHE A 195 -19.76 -16.36 -11.66
CA PHE A 195 -21.01 -15.87 -11.10
C PHE A 195 -22.20 -16.77 -11.50
N PRO A 196 -22.33 -17.98 -10.93
CA PRO A 196 -23.48 -18.84 -11.17
C PRO A 196 -24.79 -18.13 -10.82
N GLY A 197 -25.68 -17.99 -11.80
CA GLY A 197 -26.98 -17.34 -11.59
C GLY A 197 -27.03 -15.86 -11.95
N ALA A 198 -25.95 -15.27 -12.50
CA ALA A 198 -25.92 -13.87 -12.95
C ALA A 198 -27.11 -13.46 -13.86
N VAL A 199 -27.64 -14.40 -14.65
CA VAL A 199 -28.82 -14.18 -15.51
C VAL A 199 -30.15 -14.02 -14.75
N GLU A 200 -30.22 -14.46 -13.50
CA GLU A 200 -31.39 -14.27 -12.62
C GLU A 200 -31.38 -12.87 -11.96
N GLY A 201 -30.29 -12.12 -12.14
CA GLY A 201 -30.05 -10.79 -11.60
C GLY A 201 -28.89 -10.85 -10.60
N MET A 202 -27.98 -9.89 -10.68
CA MET A 202 -26.82 -9.78 -9.79
C MET A 202 -27.16 -9.11 -8.45
N GLY A 203 -28.42 -9.17 -7.99
CA GLY A 203 -28.88 -8.39 -6.83
C GLY A 203 -29.18 -6.92 -7.12
N CYS A 204 -28.56 -6.35 -8.15
CA CYS A 204 -28.61 -4.93 -8.48
C CYS A 204 -30.01 -4.29 -8.45
N SER A 205 -30.13 -3.18 -7.74
CA SER A 205 -31.35 -2.36 -7.67
C SER A 205 -31.88 -1.96 -9.06
N SER A 206 -33.14 -2.27 -9.35
CA SER A 206 -33.83 -1.92 -10.62
C SER A 206 -33.87 -0.42 -10.95
N THR A 207 -33.58 0.46 -9.99
CA THR A 207 -33.55 1.92 -10.19
C THR A 207 -32.15 2.50 -10.41
N THR A 208 -31.10 1.84 -9.92
CA THR A 208 -29.72 2.36 -9.96
C THR A 208 -28.82 1.52 -10.87
N GLY A 209 -29.03 0.19 -10.90
CA GLY A 209 -28.14 -0.78 -11.51
C GLY A 209 -26.81 -0.90 -10.77
N CYS A 210 -26.10 -2.01 -10.97
CA CYS A 210 -24.70 -2.10 -10.57
C CYS A 210 -23.83 -1.31 -11.54
N LYS A 211 -22.67 -0.84 -11.06
CA LYS A 211 -21.73 -0.03 -11.85
C LYS A 211 -20.27 -0.37 -11.57
N GLY A 212 -20.03 -1.56 -11.04
CA GLY A 212 -18.73 -1.93 -10.54
C GLY A 212 -18.79 -3.11 -9.60
N TYR A 213 -17.65 -3.34 -8.97
CA TYR A 213 -17.41 -4.50 -8.13
C TYR A 213 -16.74 -4.09 -6.83
N GLU A 214 -16.88 -4.93 -5.82
CA GLU A 214 -16.17 -4.76 -4.56
C GLU A 214 -15.63 -6.07 -4.00
N LEU A 215 -14.55 -5.98 -3.21
CA LEU A 215 -14.02 -7.14 -2.50
C LEU A 215 -14.76 -7.37 -1.18
N MET A 216 -15.03 -8.64 -0.90
CA MET A 216 -15.55 -9.11 0.40
C MET A 216 -14.55 -10.00 1.15
N ALA A 217 -13.42 -10.29 0.52
CA ALA A 217 -12.37 -11.14 1.07
C ALA A 217 -11.00 -10.75 0.49
N PRO A 218 -9.90 -11.01 1.21
CA PRO A 218 -8.57 -10.93 0.63
C PRO A 218 -8.40 -11.95 -0.49
N LEU A 219 -7.61 -11.60 -1.49
CA LEU A 219 -7.28 -12.42 -2.64
C LEU A 219 -5.78 -12.70 -2.66
N ASP A 220 -5.38 -13.93 -3.00
CA ASP A 220 -3.98 -14.32 -3.04
C ASP A 220 -3.69 -15.10 -4.34
N PHE A 221 -2.77 -14.56 -5.14
CA PHE A 221 -2.30 -15.16 -6.39
C PHE A 221 -1.35 -16.35 -6.18
N ASP A 222 -0.78 -16.53 -4.99
CA ASP A 222 -0.13 -17.80 -4.58
C ASP A 222 -1.22 -18.80 -4.16
N THR A 223 -1.93 -19.33 -5.15
CA THR A 223 -3.07 -20.22 -4.94
C THR A 223 -2.70 -21.58 -4.35
N ASN A 224 -1.42 -21.96 -4.38
CA ASN A 224 -0.93 -23.21 -3.83
C ASN A 224 -0.28 -23.05 -2.44
N GLY A 225 -0.02 -21.81 -2.00
CA GLY A 225 0.45 -21.43 -0.67
C GLY A 225 1.91 -21.80 -0.41
N ASN A 226 2.75 -21.86 -1.43
CA ASN A 226 4.16 -22.21 -1.29
C ASN A 226 5.09 -21.00 -1.05
N GLY A 227 4.54 -19.78 -1.10
CA GLY A 227 5.26 -18.52 -0.94
C GLY A 227 5.80 -17.92 -2.24
N GLU A 228 5.49 -18.49 -3.41
CA GLU A 228 5.97 -18.03 -4.71
C GLU A 228 4.84 -18.08 -5.75
N ALA A 229 4.62 -16.99 -6.50
CA ALA A 229 3.74 -17.04 -7.67
C ALA A 229 4.46 -17.78 -8.81
N ASP A 230 4.06 -19.02 -9.12
CA ASP A 230 4.75 -19.92 -10.04
C ASP A 230 3.83 -20.82 -10.89
N ALA A 231 4.39 -21.81 -11.58
CA ALA A 231 3.67 -22.71 -12.48
C ALA A 231 2.59 -23.60 -11.82
N GLY A 232 2.59 -23.69 -10.48
CA GLY A 232 1.55 -24.33 -9.68
C GLY A 232 0.31 -23.47 -9.49
N ASP A 233 0.38 -22.17 -9.82
CA ASP A 233 -0.68 -21.22 -9.51
C ASP A 233 -1.67 -20.97 -10.64
N ALA A 234 -2.90 -20.66 -10.23
CA ALA A 234 -3.86 -20.06 -11.13
C ALA A 234 -3.31 -18.72 -11.66
N TYR A 235 -3.65 -18.40 -12.90
CA TYR A 235 -3.25 -17.13 -13.55
C TYR A 235 -1.73 -16.92 -13.76
N TRP A 236 -0.89 -17.93 -13.53
CA TRP A 236 0.53 -17.90 -13.93
C TRP A 236 0.73 -17.75 -15.44
N ASN A 237 -0.23 -18.21 -16.25
CA ASN A 237 -0.27 -18.03 -17.70
C ASN A 237 1.05 -18.37 -18.41
N ASN A 238 1.62 -19.54 -18.11
CA ASN A 238 2.90 -20.02 -18.65
C ASN A 238 4.09 -19.06 -18.42
N GLY A 239 4.04 -18.26 -17.35
CA GLY A 239 5.08 -17.29 -17.00
C GLY A 239 4.78 -15.86 -17.45
N ASP A 240 3.70 -15.62 -18.17
CA ASP A 240 3.26 -14.25 -18.48
C ASP A 240 2.56 -13.59 -17.28
N GLY A 241 2.07 -14.38 -16.33
CA GLY A 241 1.30 -13.91 -15.19
C GLY A 241 -0.06 -13.34 -15.57
N TRP A 242 -0.66 -12.60 -14.65
CA TRP A 242 -1.98 -12.00 -14.79
C TRP A 242 -2.10 -11.21 -16.11
N GLU A 243 -3.23 -11.39 -16.79
CA GLU A 243 -3.59 -10.52 -17.91
C GLU A 243 -4.37 -9.33 -17.35
N PRO A 244 -3.86 -8.09 -17.51
CA PRO A 244 -4.50 -6.89 -16.97
C PRO A 244 -5.99 -6.80 -17.35
N ILE A 245 -6.83 -6.40 -16.39
CA ILE A 245 -8.25 -6.12 -16.65
C ILE A 245 -8.33 -4.93 -17.63
N ASN A 246 -9.26 -4.95 -18.59
CA ASN A 246 -9.38 -3.93 -19.65
C ASN A 246 -8.25 -3.96 -20.69
N TYR A 247 -7.61 -5.11 -20.89
CA TYR A 247 -6.66 -5.30 -21.96
C TYR A 247 -7.36 -5.35 -23.33
N GLN A 248 -7.02 -4.43 -24.24
CA GLN A 248 -7.47 -4.39 -25.65
C GLN A 248 -8.97 -4.14 -25.94
N THR A 249 -9.74 -3.59 -24.98
CA THR A 249 -11.16 -3.28 -25.22
C THR A 249 -11.36 -2.11 -26.20
N ARG A 250 -12.43 -2.17 -27.02
CA ARG A 250 -12.75 -1.23 -28.12
C ARG A 250 -13.70 -0.09 -27.73
N GLY A 251 -14.07 0.05 -26.46
CA GLY A 251 -15.06 1.01 -25.95
C GLY A 251 -14.63 1.68 -24.64
N PRO A 252 -15.34 2.71 -24.17
CA PRO A 252 -15.10 3.31 -22.86
C PRO A 252 -15.44 2.28 -21.79
N VAL A 253 -14.44 1.79 -21.08
CA VAL A 253 -14.60 0.90 -19.93
C VAL A 253 -14.95 1.76 -18.70
N THR A 254 -15.90 1.36 -17.88
CA THR A 254 -16.32 2.15 -16.70
C THR A 254 -16.50 1.32 -15.44
N ILE A 255 -15.74 0.23 -15.29
CA ILE A 255 -15.78 -0.62 -14.10
C ILE A 255 -15.29 0.16 -12.88
N GLY A 256 -16.20 0.54 -11.98
CA GLY A 256 -15.85 0.97 -10.63
C GLY A 256 -15.33 -0.20 -9.81
N PHE A 257 -14.38 0.04 -8.90
CA PHE A 257 -13.83 -1.03 -8.05
C PHE A 257 -13.54 -0.53 -6.63
N ASP A 258 -14.15 -1.16 -5.63
CA ASP A 258 -13.80 -0.98 -4.22
C ASP A 258 -13.05 -2.19 -3.68
N GLY A 259 -11.82 -1.99 -3.20
CA GLY A 259 -11.07 -3.05 -2.52
C GLY A 259 -11.57 -3.33 -1.10
N ASN A 260 -12.41 -2.49 -0.51
CA ASN A 260 -12.85 -2.53 0.89
C ASN A 260 -11.70 -2.68 1.91
N GLY A 261 -10.48 -2.29 1.52
CA GLY A 261 -9.27 -2.48 2.31
C GLY A 261 -8.76 -3.93 2.37
N HIS A 262 -9.38 -4.87 1.65
CA HIS A 262 -8.89 -6.22 1.52
C HIS A 262 -7.60 -6.26 0.69
N ALA A 263 -6.65 -7.09 1.12
CA ALA A 263 -5.40 -7.29 0.42
C ALA A 263 -5.62 -8.14 -0.84
N ILE A 264 -4.97 -7.74 -1.94
CA ILE A 264 -4.72 -8.55 -3.13
C ILE A 264 -3.21 -8.80 -3.14
N SER A 265 -2.82 -10.02 -2.77
CA SER A 265 -1.43 -10.39 -2.54
C SER A 265 -0.83 -11.16 -3.72
N ASN A 266 0.49 -11.06 -3.88
CA ASN A 266 1.31 -11.87 -4.79
C ASN A 266 0.97 -11.71 -6.29
N LEU A 267 0.40 -10.57 -6.68
CA LEU A 267 0.11 -10.28 -8.09
C LEU A 267 1.40 -10.33 -8.92
N TYR A 268 1.47 -11.30 -9.85
CA TYR A 268 2.58 -11.47 -10.77
C TYR A 268 2.17 -11.16 -12.21
N ILE A 269 2.94 -10.30 -12.88
CA ILE A 269 2.79 -10.00 -14.31
C ILE A 269 4.18 -9.90 -14.94
N SER A 270 4.47 -10.69 -15.98
CA SER A 270 5.73 -10.63 -16.72
C SER A 270 5.48 -10.52 -18.21
N ARG A 271 5.05 -9.33 -18.65
CA ARG A 271 4.63 -9.04 -20.02
C ARG A 271 5.49 -7.94 -20.64
N SER A 272 6.78 -8.21 -20.80
CA SER A 272 7.82 -7.23 -21.18
C SER A 272 7.61 -6.50 -22.52
N THR A 273 6.71 -6.98 -23.38
CA THR A 273 6.37 -6.35 -24.67
C THR A 273 5.03 -5.61 -24.67
N THR A 274 4.29 -5.68 -23.57
CA THR A 274 2.92 -5.18 -23.44
C THR A 274 2.90 -3.79 -22.82
N ASP A 275 2.08 -2.90 -23.38
CA ASP A 275 1.84 -1.57 -22.82
C ASP A 275 0.64 -1.59 -21.88
N ASN A 276 0.57 -0.60 -21.00
CA ASN A 276 -0.49 -0.43 -20.02
C ASN A 276 -0.64 -1.66 -19.12
N VAL A 277 0.34 -1.85 -18.25
CA VAL A 277 0.46 -3.05 -17.42
C VAL A 277 0.28 -2.70 -15.95
N GLY A 278 -0.61 -3.45 -15.29
CA GLY A 278 -0.94 -3.42 -13.86
C GLY A 278 -2.07 -4.40 -13.60
N LEU A 279 -2.66 -4.40 -12.40
CA LEU A 279 -3.92 -5.14 -12.15
C LEU A 279 -4.98 -4.77 -13.20
N PHE A 280 -5.11 -3.46 -13.44
CA PHE A 280 -5.86 -2.88 -14.55
C PHE A 280 -4.90 -2.39 -15.64
N SER A 281 -5.28 -2.57 -16.90
CA SER A 281 -4.62 -1.94 -18.04
C SER A 281 -4.87 -0.43 -18.00
N VAL A 282 -6.15 -0.04 -18.02
CA VAL A 282 -6.62 1.34 -17.97
C VAL A 282 -7.75 1.45 -16.96
N ILE A 283 -7.68 2.47 -16.10
CA ILE A 283 -8.74 2.89 -15.19
C ILE A 283 -9.47 4.09 -15.79
N SER A 284 -10.81 4.02 -15.84
CA SER A 284 -11.68 5.10 -16.35
C SER A 284 -12.97 5.29 -15.54
N ALA A 285 -13.01 4.71 -14.35
CA ALA A 285 -14.03 4.91 -13.31
C ALA A 285 -13.34 5.00 -11.93
N ASP A 286 -14.11 5.25 -10.88
CA ASP A 286 -13.57 5.40 -9.53
C ASP A 286 -13.01 4.07 -9.02
N ILE A 287 -11.77 4.11 -8.53
CA ILE A 287 -11.09 2.98 -7.88
C ILE A 287 -10.72 3.38 -6.46
N GLN A 288 -11.13 2.59 -5.48
CA GLN A 288 -11.00 2.95 -4.08
C GLN A 288 -10.56 1.79 -3.19
N ASN A 289 -9.85 2.12 -2.10
CA ASN A 289 -9.51 1.20 -1.01
C ASN A 289 -8.82 -0.11 -1.46
N VAL A 290 -8.08 -0.08 -2.58
CA VAL A 290 -7.36 -1.25 -3.09
C VAL A 290 -6.02 -1.37 -2.40
N VAL A 291 -5.71 -2.54 -1.84
CA VAL A 291 -4.44 -2.83 -1.17
C VAL A 291 -3.72 -3.93 -1.92
N LEU A 292 -2.62 -3.59 -2.61
CA LEU A 292 -1.77 -4.55 -3.33
C LEU A 292 -0.52 -4.89 -2.51
N GLU A 293 -0.33 -6.16 -2.19
CA GLU A 293 0.78 -6.62 -1.35
C GLU A 293 1.73 -7.55 -2.10
N GLY A 294 3.03 -7.22 -2.09
CA GLY A 294 4.06 -8.08 -2.67
C GLY A 294 3.91 -8.29 -4.19
N VAL A 295 3.56 -7.25 -4.94
CA VAL A 295 3.43 -7.36 -6.41
C VAL A 295 4.79 -7.57 -7.07
N ASN A 296 4.78 -8.22 -8.24
CA ASN A 296 5.92 -8.28 -9.15
C ASN A 296 5.41 -8.06 -10.58
N VAL A 297 5.56 -6.84 -11.07
CA VAL A 297 4.95 -6.39 -12.33
C VAL A 297 6.02 -5.92 -13.31
N THR A 298 6.13 -6.58 -14.45
CA THR A 298 7.02 -6.21 -15.55
C THR A 298 6.22 -5.93 -16.83
N GLY A 299 6.42 -4.76 -17.44
CA GLY A 299 5.77 -4.33 -18.68
C GLY A 299 6.69 -3.56 -19.65
N ARG A 300 6.15 -3.05 -20.76
CA ARG A 300 6.90 -2.26 -21.76
C ARG A 300 6.78 -0.75 -21.59
N HIS A 301 5.57 -0.20 -21.60
CA HIS A 301 5.29 1.24 -21.51
C HIS A 301 4.04 1.43 -20.65
N ASN A 302 4.00 2.46 -19.80
CA ASN A 302 2.92 2.67 -18.82
C ASN A 302 2.76 1.44 -17.93
N VAL A 303 3.63 1.34 -16.92
CA VAL A 303 3.64 0.21 -15.99
C VAL A 303 3.44 0.74 -14.58
N GLY A 304 2.48 0.16 -13.86
CA GLY A 304 2.25 0.39 -12.44
C GLY A 304 1.63 -0.82 -11.77
N ALA A 305 1.71 -0.91 -10.44
CA ALA A 305 1.13 -2.04 -9.70
C ALA A 305 -0.40 -2.11 -9.90
N LEU A 306 -1.08 -0.99 -9.68
CA LEU A 306 -2.54 -0.91 -9.78
C LEU A 306 -2.98 -0.75 -11.23
N ALA A 307 -2.34 0.18 -11.97
CA ALA A 307 -2.67 0.36 -13.37
C ALA A 307 -1.51 0.82 -14.24
N GLY A 308 -1.58 0.46 -15.52
CA GLY A 308 -0.75 1.09 -16.53
C GLY A 308 -1.12 2.56 -16.73
N GLU A 309 -2.39 2.83 -16.94
CA GLU A 309 -2.92 4.17 -17.16
C GLU A 309 -4.14 4.46 -16.28
N ASN A 310 -4.18 5.65 -15.69
CA ASN A 310 -5.34 6.17 -14.97
C ASN A 310 -5.92 7.38 -15.70
N LEU A 311 -7.21 7.33 -16.00
CA LEU A 311 -7.99 8.40 -16.62
C LEU A 311 -9.08 8.95 -15.70
N PHE A 312 -9.18 8.47 -14.46
CA PHE A 312 -10.19 8.87 -13.49
C PHE A 312 -9.63 8.97 -12.05
N ASN A 313 -10.46 8.82 -11.01
CA ASN A 313 -10.00 8.97 -9.64
C ASN A 313 -9.54 7.64 -9.04
N ILE A 314 -8.41 7.71 -8.34
CA ILE A 314 -7.92 6.65 -7.45
C ILE A 314 -7.81 7.24 -6.05
N TYR A 315 -8.32 6.55 -5.04
CA TYR A 315 -8.25 7.04 -3.68
C TYR A 315 -8.12 5.96 -2.62
N ASN A 316 -7.38 6.27 -1.56
CA ASN A 316 -7.10 5.35 -0.44
C ASN A 316 -6.49 4.01 -0.89
N SER A 317 -5.77 3.99 -2.01
CA SER A 317 -5.20 2.76 -2.56
C SER A 317 -3.71 2.68 -2.25
N SER A 318 -3.20 1.46 -2.06
CA SER A 318 -1.80 1.22 -1.74
C SER A 318 -1.21 0.07 -2.53
N ALA A 319 0.09 0.13 -2.77
CA ALA A 319 0.85 -0.96 -3.38
C ALA A 319 2.21 -1.13 -2.69
N SER A 320 2.67 -2.38 -2.64
CA SER A 320 4.04 -2.75 -2.25
C SER A 320 4.59 -3.84 -3.16
N GLY A 321 5.92 -3.92 -3.30
CA GLY A 321 6.59 -4.92 -4.13
C GLY A 321 7.50 -4.30 -5.18
N GLU A 322 7.50 -4.86 -6.39
CA GLU A 322 8.41 -4.49 -7.47
C GLU A 322 7.64 -4.19 -8.76
N VAL A 323 8.00 -3.08 -9.41
CA VAL A 323 7.49 -2.69 -10.73
C VAL A 323 8.67 -2.36 -11.64
N ALA A 324 8.73 -3.04 -12.78
CA ALA A 324 9.77 -2.84 -13.78
C ALA A 324 9.19 -2.55 -15.18
N GLY A 325 9.86 -1.69 -15.95
CA GLY A 325 9.43 -1.36 -17.30
C GLY A 325 10.59 -1.18 -18.28
N PHE A 326 10.41 -1.64 -19.52
CA PHE A 326 11.43 -1.53 -20.57
C PHE A 326 11.41 -0.18 -21.34
N GLY A 327 10.47 0.71 -21.03
CA GLY A 327 10.37 2.04 -21.61
C GLY A 327 9.23 2.88 -21.05
N GLY A 328 9.16 4.16 -21.45
CA GLY A 328 8.01 5.00 -21.18
C GLY A 328 7.85 5.49 -19.76
N ASN A 329 6.61 5.41 -19.26
CA ASN A 329 6.22 5.85 -17.93
C ASN A 329 6.13 4.66 -16.98
N ILE A 330 6.86 4.70 -15.86
CA ILE A 330 6.85 3.66 -14.84
C ILE A 330 6.56 4.31 -13.50
N GLY A 331 5.50 3.85 -12.83
CA GLY A 331 5.12 4.31 -11.50
C GLY A 331 4.96 3.16 -10.55
N GLY A 332 5.18 3.38 -9.25
CA GLY A 332 4.91 2.34 -8.26
C GLY A 332 3.43 1.96 -8.20
N LEU A 333 2.52 2.94 -8.24
CA LEU A 333 1.08 2.70 -8.24
C LEU A 333 0.48 2.74 -9.65
N VAL A 334 0.78 3.78 -10.43
CA VAL A 334 0.23 3.99 -11.78
C VAL A 334 1.33 4.37 -12.76
N GLY A 335 1.39 3.78 -13.94
CA GLY A 335 2.35 4.18 -14.97
C GLY A 335 2.15 5.64 -15.43
N ALA A 336 0.96 5.95 -15.95
CA ALA A 336 0.59 7.29 -16.41
C ALA A 336 -0.74 7.76 -15.81
N ASN A 337 -0.74 8.92 -15.16
CA ASN A 337 -1.95 9.57 -14.62
C ASN A 337 -2.40 10.72 -15.52
N ALA A 338 -3.59 10.60 -16.12
CA ALA A 338 -4.23 11.50 -17.07
C ALA A 338 -3.39 11.83 -18.32
N ASN A 339 -3.20 10.86 -19.21
CA ASN A 339 -2.61 11.14 -20.52
C ASN A 339 -3.70 11.65 -21.51
N SER A 340 -3.40 12.76 -22.21
CA SER A 340 -4.08 13.35 -23.39
C SER A 340 -5.57 13.75 -23.35
N THR A 341 -6.47 13.14 -22.58
CA THR A 341 -7.94 13.36 -22.74
C THR A 341 -8.75 13.66 -21.47
N GLY A 342 -8.17 13.50 -20.25
CA GLY A 342 -8.92 13.60 -18.98
C GLY A 342 -8.25 14.38 -17.86
N TRP A 343 -8.98 14.52 -16.74
CA TRP A 343 -8.45 14.90 -15.42
C TRP A 343 -8.55 13.65 -14.54
N ALA A 344 -7.43 13.22 -13.96
CA ALA A 344 -7.37 12.03 -13.12
C ALA A 344 -6.70 12.43 -11.81
N ASP A 345 -7.35 12.13 -10.68
CA ASP A 345 -6.82 12.46 -9.36
C ASP A 345 -6.36 11.20 -8.64
N VAL A 346 -5.22 11.28 -7.95
CA VAL A 346 -4.74 10.24 -7.03
C VAL A 346 -4.66 10.87 -5.64
N ARG A 347 -5.46 10.38 -4.69
CA ARG A 347 -5.58 11.01 -3.36
C ARG A 347 -5.46 10.01 -2.23
N ARG A 348 -4.70 10.35 -1.19
CA ARG A 348 -4.51 9.48 -0.01
C ARG A 348 -4.01 8.09 -0.35
N SER A 349 -3.17 8.00 -1.40
CA SER A 349 -2.66 6.73 -1.89
C SER A 349 -1.18 6.56 -1.56
N SER A 350 -0.70 5.32 -1.48
CA SER A 350 0.69 5.05 -1.16
C SER A 350 1.35 4.01 -2.06
N ALA A 351 2.65 4.14 -2.28
CA ALA A 351 3.45 3.16 -3.00
C ALA A 351 4.76 2.90 -2.25
N ASP A 352 4.90 1.70 -1.73
CA ASP A 352 6.17 1.13 -1.27
C ASP A 352 6.71 0.13 -2.27
N VAL A 353 6.92 0.64 -3.48
CA VAL A 353 7.24 -0.19 -4.63
C VAL A 353 8.64 0.17 -5.10
N SER A 354 9.51 -0.82 -5.21
CA SER A 354 10.78 -0.67 -5.91
C SER A 354 10.50 -0.52 -7.40
N VAL A 355 10.82 0.63 -7.97
CA VAL A 355 10.57 0.97 -9.37
C VAL A 355 11.87 0.84 -10.16
N THR A 356 11.88 0.00 -11.19
CA THR A 356 13.07 -0.22 -12.04
C THR A 356 12.81 0.14 -13.50
N GLY A 357 13.59 1.08 -14.04
CA GLY A 357 13.65 1.38 -15.47
C GLY A 357 14.68 0.51 -16.18
N LEU A 358 14.22 -0.44 -17.00
CA LEU A 358 15.06 -1.40 -17.74
C LEU A 358 15.41 -0.94 -19.17
N GLY A 359 14.82 0.17 -19.62
CA GLY A 359 15.01 0.74 -20.97
C GLY A 359 16.17 1.73 -21.08
N THR A 360 16.61 2.02 -22.31
CA THR A 360 17.75 2.91 -22.59
C THR A 360 17.35 4.28 -23.17
N SER A 361 16.14 4.79 -22.90
CA SER A 361 15.63 6.01 -23.56
C SER A 361 14.75 6.88 -22.66
N ASN A 362 14.37 8.08 -23.16
CA ASN A 362 13.64 9.20 -22.52
C ASN A 362 12.34 8.83 -21.78
N GLY A 363 12.43 7.99 -20.76
CA GLY A 363 11.33 7.58 -19.91
C GLY A 363 11.15 8.49 -18.70
N PHE A 364 9.97 8.36 -18.11
CA PHE A 364 9.61 8.96 -16.83
C PHE A 364 9.45 7.84 -15.81
N ALA A 365 10.18 7.91 -14.70
CA ALA A 365 10.04 6.96 -13.61
C ALA A 365 9.75 7.70 -12.30
N GLY A 366 8.75 7.24 -11.55
CA GLY A 366 8.48 7.80 -10.24
C GLY A 366 7.93 6.81 -9.24
N GLY A 367 8.20 7.04 -7.95
CA GLY A 367 7.80 6.10 -6.89
C GLY A 367 6.29 5.91 -6.78
N LEU A 368 5.47 6.92 -7.11
CA LEU A 368 4.01 6.78 -7.18
C LEU A 368 3.51 6.71 -8.63
N THR A 369 3.92 7.66 -9.47
CA THR A 369 3.55 7.70 -10.90
C THR A 369 4.75 7.96 -11.80
N GLY A 370 4.76 7.38 -12.99
CA GLY A 370 5.74 7.76 -14.02
C GLY A 370 5.51 9.20 -14.46
N ILE A 371 4.28 9.51 -14.89
CA ILE A 371 3.90 10.85 -15.34
C ILE A 371 2.54 11.28 -14.77
N LEU A 372 2.47 12.51 -14.28
CA LEU A 372 1.24 13.23 -13.99
C LEU A 372 0.98 14.21 -15.14
N GLY A 373 0.11 13.85 -16.08
CA GLY A 373 -0.23 14.68 -17.24
C GLY A 373 -1.19 15.81 -16.91
N ARG A 374 -2.30 15.51 -16.24
CA ARG A 374 -3.32 16.46 -15.74
C ARG A 374 -3.93 15.95 -14.43
N GLY A 375 -4.68 16.80 -13.74
CA GLY A 375 -5.27 16.45 -12.44
C GLY A 375 -4.32 16.66 -11.27
N THR A 376 -4.60 15.98 -10.16
CA THR A 376 -3.98 16.23 -8.86
C THR A 376 -3.49 14.95 -8.22
N ILE A 377 -2.25 14.95 -7.74
CA ILE A 377 -1.79 14.03 -6.70
C ILE A 377 -1.88 14.77 -5.36
N SER A 378 -2.66 14.26 -4.41
CA SER A 378 -2.75 14.86 -3.08
C SER A 378 -2.62 13.86 -1.95
N ASP A 379 -2.03 14.30 -0.84
CA ASP A 379 -1.95 13.53 0.41
C ASP A 379 -1.38 12.12 0.22
N SER A 380 -0.46 11.96 -0.73
CA SER A 380 0.04 10.66 -1.19
C SER A 380 1.51 10.45 -0.83
N ILE A 381 1.92 9.19 -0.71
CA ILE A 381 3.24 8.82 -0.16
C ILE A 381 3.94 7.82 -1.08
N ALA A 382 5.21 8.06 -1.41
CA ALA A 382 6.09 7.08 -2.05
C ALA A 382 7.30 6.77 -1.17
N THR A 383 7.53 5.50 -0.84
CA THR A 383 8.65 5.08 0.02
C THR A 383 9.64 4.14 -0.65
N GLY A 384 9.22 3.45 -1.72
CA GLY A 384 10.09 2.54 -2.46
C GLY A 384 11.15 3.27 -3.28
N ASP A 385 12.28 2.60 -3.49
CA ASP A 385 13.40 3.12 -4.29
C ASP A 385 13.02 3.20 -5.78
N VAL A 386 13.61 4.16 -6.49
CA VAL A 386 13.45 4.34 -7.93
C VAL A 386 14.83 4.23 -8.60
N ASP A 387 15.08 3.12 -9.28
CA ASP A 387 16.30 2.90 -10.07
C ASP A 387 16.00 2.89 -11.57
N ALA A 388 16.24 4.02 -12.23
CA ALA A 388 16.05 4.17 -13.67
C ALA A 388 17.24 4.93 -14.27
N ALA A 389 18.45 4.39 -14.07
CA ALA A 389 19.72 5.05 -14.37
C ALA A 389 19.85 5.63 -15.79
N ASP A 390 19.17 5.06 -16.79
CA ASP A 390 19.19 5.52 -18.18
C ASP A 390 18.06 6.49 -18.55
N TYR A 391 17.07 6.67 -17.66
CA TYR A 391 15.87 7.47 -17.91
C TYR A 391 16.16 8.96 -17.74
N THR A 392 15.48 9.79 -18.52
CA THR A 392 15.70 11.24 -18.50
C THR A 392 15.13 11.90 -17.26
N SER A 393 13.94 11.48 -16.83
CA SER A 393 13.18 12.22 -15.83
C SER A 393 12.73 11.25 -14.73
N VAL A 394 13.40 11.33 -13.59
CA VAL A 394 13.22 10.38 -12.48
C VAL A 394 12.94 11.14 -11.20
N GLY A 395 11.82 10.81 -10.53
CA GLY A 395 11.38 11.50 -9.32
C GLY A 395 11.02 10.54 -8.20
N GLY A 396 11.24 10.93 -6.95
CA GLY A 396 10.81 10.09 -5.81
C GLY A 396 9.29 9.86 -5.75
N LEU A 397 8.48 10.85 -6.16
CA LEU A 397 7.02 10.72 -6.26
C LEU A 397 6.56 10.59 -7.72
N ALA A 398 7.02 11.49 -8.58
CA ALA A 398 6.62 11.53 -9.99
C ALA A 398 7.82 11.77 -10.92
N GLY A 399 7.95 10.97 -11.99
CA GLY A 399 8.99 11.21 -13.00
C GLY A 399 8.80 12.54 -13.73
N GLY A 400 7.57 12.79 -14.20
CA GLY A 400 7.16 14.06 -14.80
C GLY A 400 5.88 14.61 -14.17
N ASN A 401 5.83 15.93 -13.92
CA ASN A 401 4.66 16.64 -13.43
C ASN A 401 4.23 17.76 -14.37
N PHE A 402 3.02 17.64 -14.91
CA PHE A 402 2.31 18.63 -15.72
C PHE A 402 0.97 19.06 -15.08
N GLY A 403 0.66 18.52 -13.90
CA GLY A 403 -0.56 18.78 -13.13
C GLY A 403 -0.28 19.51 -11.81
N SER A 404 -0.93 19.08 -10.73
CA SER A 404 -0.73 19.62 -9.38
C SER A 404 -0.36 18.53 -8.38
N ILE A 405 0.70 18.76 -7.61
CA ILE A 405 1.10 17.91 -6.49
C ILE A 405 0.91 18.70 -5.21
N LEU A 406 0.14 18.14 -4.26
CA LEU A 406 -0.24 18.79 -3.02
C LEU A 406 0.01 17.87 -1.83
N SER A 407 0.61 18.37 -0.75
CA SER A 407 0.70 17.65 0.53
C SER A 407 1.24 16.22 0.43
N SER A 408 2.14 15.95 -0.51
CA SER A 408 2.60 14.59 -0.82
C SER A 408 4.08 14.41 -0.48
N THR A 409 4.50 13.19 -0.19
CA THR A 409 5.86 12.90 0.26
C THR A 409 6.52 11.76 -0.50
N ALA A 410 7.84 11.87 -0.65
CA ALA A 410 8.68 10.80 -1.18
C ALA A 410 9.94 10.61 -0.31
N SER A 411 10.32 9.36 -0.06
CA SER A 411 11.48 9.04 0.80
C SER A 411 12.43 7.97 0.26
N GLY A 412 12.03 7.19 -0.75
CA GLY A 412 12.92 6.24 -1.42
C GLY A 412 14.06 6.93 -2.16
N SER A 413 15.19 6.23 -2.28
CA SER A 413 16.33 6.70 -3.07
C SER A 413 15.97 6.78 -4.57
N VAL A 414 16.61 7.69 -5.29
CA VAL A 414 16.27 7.99 -6.69
C VAL A 414 17.56 7.99 -7.52
N THR A 415 17.63 7.10 -8.50
CA THR A 415 18.73 7.02 -9.46
C THR A 415 18.22 7.26 -10.88
N GLY A 416 18.82 8.22 -11.59
CA GLY A 416 18.45 8.54 -12.98
C GLY A 416 19.56 9.25 -13.76
N ARG A 417 19.27 9.63 -15.01
CA ARG A 417 20.28 10.17 -15.92
C ARG A 417 20.44 11.70 -15.86
N THR A 418 19.39 12.46 -16.20
CA THR A 418 19.53 13.91 -16.47
C THR A 418 18.71 14.82 -15.56
N GLU A 419 17.43 14.51 -15.36
CA GLU A 419 16.47 15.30 -14.59
C GLU A 419 16.00 14.46 -13.40
N VAL A 420 16.81 14.44 -12.35
CA VAL A 420 16.59 13.57 -11.19
C VAL A 420 16.25 14.43 -9.97
N GLY A 421 15.07 14.19 -9.39
CA GLY A 421 14.62 14.89 -8.20
C GLY A 421 14.15 13.94 -7.11
N ASN A 422 14.38 14.32 -5.85
CA ASN A 422 13.90 13.55 -4.70
C ASN A 422 12.36 13.52 -4.59
N LEU A 423 11.65 14.39 -5.29
CA LEU A 423 10.19 14.42 -5.36
C LEU A 423 9.70 14.35 -6.81
N VAL A 424 10.17 15.25 -7.68
CA VAL A 424 9.80 15.29 -9.10
C VAL A 424 11.05 15.42 -9.97
N GLY A 425 11.15 14.63 -11.03
CA GLY A 425 12.21 14.77 -12.03
C GLY A 425 12.00 15.99 -12.93
N ASN A 426 11.04 15.89 -13.86
CA ASN A 426 10.63 17.01 -14.73
C ASN A 426 9.40 17.73 -14.17
N ASN A 427 9.55 18.97 -13.68
CA ASN A 427 8.42 19.73 -13.17
C ASN A 427 8.01 20.89 -14.10
N GLN A 428 6.83 20.77 -14.72
CA GLN A 428 6.15 21.83 -15.49
C GLN A 428 4.80 22.23 -14.86
N GLY A 429 4.36 21.49 -13.84
CA GLY A 429 3.16 21.75 -13.05
C GLY A 429 3.42 22.48 -11.74
N THR A 430 2.45 22.40 -10.83
CA THR A 430 2.55 22.98 -9.48
C THR A 430 2.92 21.92 -8.44
N VAL A 431 3.71 22.33 -7.45
CA VAL A 431 4.07 21.52 -6.29
C VAL A 431 3.88 22.39 -5.05
N THR A 432 3.00 21.98 -4.14
CA THR A 432 2.66 22.73 -2.93
C THR A 432 2.71 21.81 -1.71
N ASN A 433 3.31 22.28 -0.61
CA ASN A 433 3.37 21.55 0.67
C ASN A 433 3.89 20.10 0.56
N SER A 434 4.78 19.82 -0.39
CA SER A 434 5.24 18.46 -0.69
C SER A 434 6.75 18.34 -0.49
N GLN A 435 7.22 17.15 -0.09
CA GLN A 435 8.60 16.95 0.35
C GLN A 435 9.20 15.64 -0.17
N GLY A 436 10.39 15.72 -0.75
CA GLY A 436 11.25 14.58 -1.05
C GLY A 436 12.42 14.52 -0.08
N THR A 437 12.75 13.34 0.45
CA THR A 437 13.86 13.16 1.42
C THR A 437 14.88 12.09 1.01
N GLY A 438 14.57 11.31 -0.04
CA GLY A 438 15.44 10.26 -0.52
C GLY A 438 16.78 10.76 -1.08
N GLN A 439 17.78 9.89 -1.02
CA GLN A 439 19.08 10.13 -1.65
C GLN A 439 18.94 10.17 -3.17
N VAL A 440 19.54 11.17 -3.82
CA VAL A 440 19.53 11.31 -5.28
C VAL A 440 20.90 10.96 -5.85
N THR A 441 20.91 10.05 -6.82
CA THR A 441 22.05 9.70 -7.65
C THR A 441 21.76 10.08 -9.09
N CYS A 442 22.60 10.90 -9.69
CA CYS A 442 22.41 11.36 -11.06
C CYS A 442 23.71 11.28 -11.86
N SER A 443 23.68 10.64 -13.03
CA SER A 443 24.88 10.38 -13.83
C SER A 443 25.26 11.54 -14.78
N GLU A 444 24.29 12.33 -15.22
CA GLU A 444 24.46 13.42 -16.21
C GLU A 444 23.67 14.70 -15.82
N CYS A 445 23.44 14.93 -14.53
CA CYS A 445 22.80 16.18 -14.08
C CYS A 445 23.69 17.41 -14.36
N PRO A 446 23.11 18.54 -14.80
CA PRO A 446 23.84 19.77 -15.10
C PRO A 446 24.43 20.48 -13.89
#